data_AF-A0A1B6KCJ2-F1
#
_entry.id   AF-A0A1B6KCJ2-F1
#
_cell.length_a   1.000
_cell.length_b   1.000
_cell.length_c   1.000
_cell.angle_alpha   90.00
_cell.angle_beta   90.00
_cell.angle_gamma   90.00
#
_symmetry.space_group_name_H-M   'P 1'
#
loop_
_entity.id
_entity.type
_entity.pdbx_description
1 polymer ?
#
loop_
_entity_poly.entity_id
_entity_poly.type
_entity_poly.pdbx_seq_one_letter_code
_entity_poly.pdbx_strand_id
1 'polypeptide(L)'
;MEYLPLEGVEKVAAHLTPQELAACCAVSLGWREAFNQDLLWKPHCDKDTAEYLETTECRVEPGFVSPESEDNTLSPVCYWRMCYMRQNHLYNNWRQWKYVQDEIKPDGGVKGVLYCLVSNDFLVTVNKQVTTLWDIRKT
;
A
#
# COMPACT_ATOMS: atom_id res chain seq x y z
N MET A 1 3.40 4.10 28.56
CA MET A 1 3.82 4.77 27.31
C MET A 1 3.88 6.28 27.46
N GLU A 2 2.87 6.92 28.04
CA GLU A 2 2.73 8.38 28.15
C GLU A 2 3.87 9.10 28.90
N TYR A 3 4.67 8.37 29.69
CA TYR A 3 5.82 8.92 30.43
C TYR A 3 7.18 8.49 29.85
N LEU A 4 7.18 7.65 28.81
CA LEU A 4 8.42 7.28 28.13
C LEU A 4 8.76 8.35 27.09
N PRO A 5 10.04 8.74 26.98
CA PRO A 5 10.47 9.57 25.85
C PRO A 5 10.34 8.77 24.55
N LEU A 6 10.32 9.47 23.41
CA LEU A 6 10.10 8.87 22.09
C LEU A 6 11.09 7.73 21.80
N GLU A 7 12.36 7.89 22.18
CA GLU A 7 13.39 6.87 21.99
C GLU A 7 13.10 5.58 22.78
N GLY A 8 12.42 5.71 23.92
CA GLY A 8 11.94 4.57 24.71
C GLY A 8 10.79 3.84 24.00
N VAL A 9 9.89 4.61 23.37
CA VAL A 9 8.79 4.07 22.55
C VAL A 9 9.34 3.31 21.35
N GLU A 10 10.30 3.90 20.63
CA GLU A 10 10.95 3.30 19.47
C GLU A 10 11.63 1.98 19.82
N LYS A 11 12.34 1.90 20.95
CA LYS A 11 13.00 0.66 21.39
C LYS A 11 12.00 -0.47 21.67
N VAL A 12 10.85 -0.15 22.27
CA VAL A 12 9.78 -1.15 22.47
C VAL A 12 9.18 -1.55 21.13
N ALA A 13 8.83 -0.57 20.30
CA ALA A 13 8.21 -0.76 19.00
C ALA A 13 9.08 -1.59 18.03
N ALA A 14 10.41 -1.50 18.11
CA ALA A 14 11.34 -2.28 17.29
C ALA A 14 11.21 -3.80 17.46
N HIS A 15 10.56 -4.25 18.54
CA HIS A 15 10.32 -5.67 18.82
C HIS A 15 8.89 -6.11 18.48
N LEU A 16 8.05 -5.21 17.97
CA LEU A 16 6.65 -5.48 17.68
C LEU A 16 6.43 -5.73 16.19
N THR A 17 5.51 -6.64 15.90
CA THR A 17 4.91 -6.79 14.59
C THR A 17 3.95 -5.64 14.31
N PRO A 18 3.60 -5.37 13.03
CA PRO A 18 2.59 -4.36 12.71
C PRO A 18 1.22 -4.60 13.35
N GLN A 19 0.87 -5.88 13.58
CA GLN A 19 -0.37 -6.26 14.27
C GLN A 19 -0.33 -5.85 15.74
N GLU A 20 0.79 -6.08 16.41
CA GLU A 20 0.99 -5.65 17.80
C GLU A 20 1.06 -4.12 17.91
N LEU A 21 1.72 -3.44 16.96
CA LEU A 21 1.70 -1.96 16.88
C LEU A 21 0.26 -1.43 16.76
N ALA A 22 -0.55 -2.04 15.90
CA ALA A 22 -1.97 -1.68 15.77
C ALA A 22 -2.75 -1.93 17.06
N ALA A 23 -2.48 -3.02 17.77
CA ALA A 23 -3.09 -3.33 19.06
C ALA A 23 -2.69 -2.30 20.12
N CYS A 24 -1.42 -1.88 20.17
CA CYS A 24 -0.95 -0.80 21.05
C CYS A 24 -1.70 0.51 20.80
N CYS A 25 -1.94 0.87 19.54
CA CYS A 25 -2.73 2.05 19.19
C CYS A 25 -4.20 2.00 19.68
N ALA A 26 -4.72 0.83 20.00
CA ALA A 26 -6.11 0.65 20.46
C ALA A 26 -6.25 0.67 21.99
N VAL A 27 -5.16 0.81 22.75
CA VAL A 27 -5.16 0.74 24.22
C VAL A 27 -5.76 2.00 24.86
N SER A 28 -5.27 3.18 24.49
CA SER A 28 -5.72 4.48 25.01
C SER A 28 -5.40 5.60 24.02
N LEU A 29 -5.94 6.80 24.25
CA LEU A 29 -5.59 7.99 23.46
C LEU A 29 -4.08 8.28 23.49
N GLY A 30 -3.45 8.26 24.67
CA GLY A 30 -2.02 8.54 24.76
C GLY A 30 -1.15 7.44 24.14
N TRP A 31 -1.57 6.17 24.22
CA TRP A 31 -0.89 5.09 23.48
C TRP A 31 -1.06 5.24 21.97
N ARG A 32 -2.25 5.60 21.50
CA ARG A 32 -2.50 5.91 20.10
C ARG A 32 -1.53 6.98 19.60
N GLU A 33 -1.41 8.10 20.30
CA GLU A 33 -0.50 9.18 19.90
C GLU A 33 0.98 8.74 19.94
N ALA A 34 1.38 7.98 20.96
CA ALA A 34 2.75 7.47 21.10
C ALA A 34 3.13 6.51 19.95
N PHE A 35 2.20 5.67 19.49
CA PHE A 35 2.45 4.71 18.42
C PHE A 35 2.06 5.20 17.02
N ASN A 36 1.47 6.40 16.91
CA ASN A 36 1.11 7.05 15.65
C ASN A 36 2.29 7.89 15.11
N GLN A 37 3.47 7.28 15.05
CA GLN A 37 4.71 7.93 14.64
C GLN A 37 5.26 7.27 13.38
N ASP A 38 5.59 8.06 12.37
CA ASP A 38 6.05 7.59 11.06
C ASP A 38 7.25 6.66 11.12
N LEU A 39 8.18 6.94 12.03
CA LEU A 39 9.39 6.14 12.29
C LEU A 39 9.08 4.68 12.66
N LEU A 40 7.92 4.42 13.27
CA LEU A 40 7.52 3.09 13.70
C LEU A 40 6.89 2.28 12.56
N TRP A 41 6.20 2.94 11.63
CA TRP A 41 5.46 2.26 10.56
C TRP A 41 6.25 2.13 9.26
N LYS A 42 7.15 3.09 8.99
CA LYS A 42 7.98 3.13 7.78
C LYS A 42 8.77 1.83 7.55
N PRO A 43 9.41 1.20 8.56
CA PRO A 43 10.16 -0.05 8.35
C PRO A 43 9.30 -1.23 7.88
N HIS A 44 7.98 -1.14 8.03
CA HIS A 44 7.03 -2.20 7.67
C HIS A 44 6.38 -1.98 6.30
N CYS A 45 6.77 -0.93 5.57
CA CYS A 45 6.21 -0.58 4.27
C CYS A 45 7.25 -0.72 3.17
N ASP A 46 6.83 -1.18 1.99
CA ASP A 46 7.61 -1.02 0.76
C ASP A 46 7.40 0.40 0.20
N LYS A 47 8.48 1.14 -0.08
CA LYS A 47 8.39 2.55 -0.48
C LYS A 47 7.71 2.71 -1.84
N ASP A 48 8.10 1.91 -2.81
CA ASP A 48 7.62 2.03 -4.19
C ASP A 48 6.13 1.66 -4.27
N THR A 49 5.74 0.62 -3.52
CA THR A 49 4.32 0.24 -3.35
C THR A 49 3.53 1.34 -2.64
N ALA A 50 4.09 1.99 -1.62
CA ALA A 50 3.40 3.08 -0.91
C ALA A 50 3.09 4.26 -1.84
N GLU A 51 4.08 4.71 -2.61
CA GLU A 51 3.94 5.81 -3.58
C GLU A 51 2.93 5.46 -4.67
N TYR A 52 2.98 4.24 -5.20
CA TYR A 52 2.04 3.77 -6.20
C TYR A 52 0.59 3.74 -5.67
N LEU A 53 0.37 3.15 -4.49
CA LEU A 53 -0.97 3.01 -3.91
C LEU A 53 -1.57 4.32 -3.41
N GLU A 54 -0.77 5.37 -3.23
CA GLU A 54 -1.28 6.70 -2.85
C GLU A 54 -1.99 7.41 -4.02
N THR A 55 -1.54 7.15 -5.25
CA THR A 55 -2.05 7.84 -6.45
C THR A 55 -2.95 6.96 -7.32
N THR A 56 -2.96 5.65 -7.07
CA THR A 56 -3.71 4.67 -7.88
C THR A 56 -5.11 4.46 -7.32
N GLU A 57 -6.11 4.53 -8.20
CA GLU A 57 -7.50 4.25 -7.84
C GLU A 57 -7.71 2.75 -7.52
N CYS A 58 -8.41 2.45 -6.42
CA CYS A 58 -8.78 1.08 -6.10
C CYS A 58 -9.98 0.65 -6.96
N ARG A 59 -9.81 -0.41 -7.75
CA ARG A 59 -10.86 -0.97 -8.62
C ARG A 59 -11.63 -2.14 -8.02
N VAL A 60 -11.23 -2.59 -6.83
CA VAL A 60 -11.84 -3.72 -6.12
C VAL A 60 -12.82 -3.20 -5.08
N GLU A 61 -13.99 -3.83 -4.99
CA GLU A 61 -14.99 -3.51 -3.96
C GLU A 61 -14.93 -4.49 -2.76
N PRO A 62 -15.03 -4.00 -1.51
CA PRO A 62 -15.02 -2.58 -1.13
C PRO A 62 -13.63 -1.96 -1.31
N GLY A 63 -13.59 -0.72 -1.79
CA GLY A 63 -12.36 0.06 -1.86
C GLY A 63 -11.71 0.28 -0.49
N PHE A 64 -10.44 0.70 -0.49
CA PHE A 64 -9.79 1.11 0.76
C PHE A 64 -10.47 2.35 1.34
N VAL A 65 -10.90 2.28 2.60
CA VAL A 65 -11.53 3.41 3.31
C VAL A 65 -10.56 3.92 4.37
N SER A 66 -10.26 5.22 4.35
CA SER A 66 -9.48 5.86 5.41
C SER A 66 -10.25 5.78 6.73
N PRO A 67 -9.59 5.43 7.85
CA PRO A 67 -10.20 5.49 9.18
C PRO A 67 -10.44 6.93 9.66
N GLU A 68 -9.95 7.93 8.92
CA GLU A 68 -10.18 9.34 9.21
C GLU A 68 -11.58 9.75 8.74
N SER A 69 -12.34 10.36 9.64
CA SER A 69 -13.62 11.00 9.34
C SER A 69 -13.60 12.44 9.85
N GLU A 70 -14.34 13.33 9.20
CA GLU A 70 -14.42 14.76 9.59
C GLU A 70 -14.93 14.95 11.04
N ASP A 71 -15.73 14.00 11.54
CA ASP A 71 -16.29 14.02 12.89
C ASP A 71 -15.36 13.45 13.98
N ASN A 72 -14.14 13.01 13.63
CA ASN A 72 -13.27 12.32 14.58
C ASN A 72 -12.47 13.31 15.45
N THR A 73 -12.57 13.19 16.77
CA THR A 73 -11.79 14.03 17.72
C THR A 73 -10.34 13.58 17.89
N LEU A 74 -9.95 12.50 17.20
CA LEU A 74 -8.64 11.89 17.28
C LEU A 74 -7.66 12.57 16.32
N SER A 75 -6.37 12.66 16.68
CA SER A 75 -5.32 13.15 15.77
C SER A 75 -5.30 12.33 14.46
N PRO A 76 -4.94 12.90 13.30
CA PRO A 76 -4.80 12.15 12.06
C PRO A 76 -3.88 10.94 12.18
N VAL A 77 -4.13 9.89 11.41
CA VAL A 77 -3.24 8.73 11.28
C VAL A 77 -1.95 9.18 10.59
N CYS A 78 -0.78 8.79 11.11
CA CYS A 78 0.48 9.17 10.49
C CYS A 78 0.62 8.57 9.08
N TYR A 79 1.41 9.24 8.24
CA TYR A 79 1.53 8.92 6.81
C TYR A 79 1.89 7.45 6.57
N TRP A 80 2.94 6.95 7.23
CA TRP A 80 3.41 5.59 7.00
C TRP A 80 2.46 4.52 7.53
N ARG A 81 1.68 4.84 8.57
CA ARG A 81 0.61 3.94 9.03
C ARG A 81 -0.51 3.86 7.99
N MET A 82 -0.85 4.98 7.36
CA MET A 82 -1.80 5.02 6.26
C MET A 82 -1.31 4.22 5.03
N CYS A 83 -0.04 4.36 4.66
CA CYS A 83 0.60 3.55 3.62
C CYS A 83 0.54 2.05 3.96
N TYR A 84 0.87 1.68 5.20
CA TYR A 84 0.79 0.30 5.65
C TYR A 84 -0.63 -0.26 5.53
N MET A 85 -1.65 0.51 5.92
CA MET A 85 -3.05 0.10 5.82
C MET A 85 -3.48 -0.16 4.35
N ARG A 86 -3.07 0.71 3.41
CA ARG A 86 -3.29 0.51 1.96
C ARG A 86 -2.59 -0.75 1.45
N GLN A 87 -1.32 -0.97 1.81
CA GLN A 87 -0.57 -2.17 1.41
C GLN A 87 -1.19 -3.44 1.96
N ASN A 88 -1.59 -3.44 3.24
CA ASN A 88 -2.24 -4.58 3.85
C ASN A 88 -3.60 -4.88 3.20
N HIS A 89 -4.36 -3.85 2.80
CA HIS A 89 -5.58 -4.03 2.03
C HIS A 89 -5.31 -4.72 0.68
N LEU A 90 -4.30 -4.26 -0.07
CA LEU A 90 -3.86 -4.90 -1.31
C LEU A 90 -3.51 -6.39 -1.09
N TYR A 91 -2.67 -6.70 -0.09
CA TYR A 91 -2.26 -8.08 0.17
C TYR A 91 -3.42 -8.97 0.61
N ASN A 92 -4.36 -8.46 1.38
CA ASN A 92 -5.54 -9.21 1.77
C ASN A 92 -6.44 -9.50 0.57
N ASN A 93 -6.61 -8.53 -0.33
CA ASN A 93 -7.36 -8.73 -1.57
C ASN A 93 -6.73 -9.84 -2.42
N TRP A 94 -5.40 -9.81 -2.62
CA TRP A 94 -4.68 -10.87 -3.34
C TRP A 94 -4.85 -12.25 -2.69
N ARG A 95 -4.69 -12.36 -1.37
CA ARG A 95 -4.85 -13.63 -0.63
C ARG A 95 -6.27 -14.19 -0.73
N GLN A 96 -7.25 -13.32 -0.91
CA GLN A 96 -8.68 -13.67 -1.00
C GLN A 96 -9.18 -13.76 -2.45
N TRP A 97 -8.28 -13.71 -3.45
CA TRP A 97 -8.65 -13.73 -4.87
C TRP A 97 -9.62 -12.61 -5.26
N LYS A 98 -9.53 -11.45 -4.58
CA LYS A 98 -10.28 -10.24 -4.91
C LYS A 98 -9.44 -9.36 -5.80
N TYR A 99 -9.62 -9.48 -7.11
CA TYR A 99 -8.90 -8.66 -8.08
C TYR A 99 -9.80 -8.41 -9.30
N VAL A 100 -9.48 -7.36 -10.03
CA VAL A 100 -10.02 -7.09 -11.37
C VAL A 100 -8.95 -7.47 -12.38
N GLN A 101 -9.33 -8.20 -13.42
CA GLN A 101 -8.43 -8.64 -14.47
C GLN A 101 -8.81 -7.97 -15.77
N ASP A 102 -7.85 -7.28 -16.39
CA ASP A 102 -7.96 -6.82 -17.77
C ASP A 102 -7.11 -7.70 -18.69
N GLU A 103 -7.54 -7.83 -19.93
CA GLU A 103 -6.86 -8.62 -20.95
C GLU A 103 -6.27 -7.69 -22.01
N ILE A 104 -4.94 -7.62 -22.08
CA ILE A 104 -4.24 -6.93 -23.17
C ILE A 104 -4.12 -7.91 -24.34
N LYS A 105 -4.81 -7.63 -25.44
CA LYS A 105 -4.70 -8.40 -26.69
C LYS A 105 -3.76 -7.68 -27.65
N PRO A 106 -2.47 -8.08 -27.75
CA PRO A 106 -1.61 -7.53 -28.78
C PRO A 106 -2.15 -7.94 -30.15
N ASP A 107 -2.24 -6.96 -31.07
CA ASP A 107 -2.67 -7.21 -32.44
C ASP A 107 -1.79 -8.29 -33.09
N GLY A 108 -2.43 -9.29 -33.70
CA GLY A 108 -1.76 -10.30 -34.53
C GLY A 108 -1.50 -11.67 -33.90
N GLY A 109 -1.96 -11.96 -32.67
CA GLY A 109 -1.98 -13.33 -32.13
C GLY A 109 -0.63 -14.07 -32.11
N VAL A 110 0.47 -13.32 -31.93
CA VAL A 110 1.80 -13.81 -32.28
C VAL A 110 2.39 -14.69 -31.17
N LYS A 111 2.81 -15.92 -31.52
CA LYS A 111 3.66 -16.76 -30.66
C LYS A 111 5.03 -16.10 -30.46
N GLY A 112 5.46 -15.92 -29.21
CA GLY A 112 6.80 -15.44 -28.85
C GLY A 112 6.89 -13.94 -28.51
N VAL A 113 5.83 -13.36 -27.95
CA VAL A 113 5.86 -11.98 -27.43
C VAL A 113 6.71 -11.95 -26.15
N LEU A 114 7.67 -11.03 -26.10
CA LEU A 114 8.34 -10.65 -24.86
C LEU A 114 7.60 -9.48 -24.25
N TYR A 115 7.43 -9.51 -22.92
CA TYR A 115 6.86 -8.40 -22.16
C TYR A 115 7.87 -7.92 -21.13
N CYS A 116 7.97 -6.61 -20.95
CA CYS A 116 8.72 -6.00 -19.86
C CYS A 116 7.98 -4.79 -19.30
N LEU A 117 7.94 -4.68 -17.97
CA LEU A 117 7.50 -3.47 -17.31
C LEU A 117 8.63 -2.45 -17.36
N VAL A 118 8.33 -1.26 -17.87
CA VAL A 118 9.28 -0.13 -17.93
C VAL A 118 9.12 0.76 -16.70
N SER A 119 7.89 0.86 -16.19
CA SER A 119 7.56 1.50 -14.92
C SER A 119 6.32 0.83 -14.31
N ASN A 120 5.86 1.34 -13.16
CA ASN A 120 4.62 0.90 -12.54
C ASN A 120 3.38 1.09 -13.43
N ASP A 121 3.45 1.96 -14.45
CA ASP A 121 2.31 2.33 -15.30
C ASP A 121 2.46 1.91 -16.76
N PHE A 122 3.67 1.50 -17.17
CA PHE A 122 3.98 1.25 -18.57
C PHE A 122 4.49 -0.18 -18.80
N LEU A 123 3.81 -0.88 -19.69
CA LEU A 123 4.19 -2.20 -20.17
C LEU A 123 4.66 -2.10 -21.62
N VAL A 124 5.81 -2.70 -21.94
CA VAL A 124 6.24 -2.87 -23.31
C VAL A 124 6.02 -4.31 -23.75
N THR A 125 5.39 -4.48 -24.91
CA THR A 125 5.30 -5.76 -25.60
C THR A 125 6.11 -5.71 -26.88
N VAL A 126 7.07 -6.63 -27.03
CA VAL A 126 7.90 -6.77 -28.23
C VAL A 126 7.49 -8.05 -28.96
N ASN A 127 7.09 -7.91 -30.22
CA ASN A 127 6.96 -9.03 -31.14
C ASN A 127 8.07 -8.94 -32.20
N LYS A 128 8.11 -9.88 -33.16
CA LYS A 128 9.20 -9.94 -34.16
C LYS A 128 9.37 -8.67 -35.02
N GLN A 129 8.35 -7.83 -35.11
CA GLN A 129 8.29 -6.70 -36.05
C GLN A 129 7.93 -5.37 -35.38
N VAL A 130 7.29 -5.40 -34.21
CA VAL A 130 6.69 -4.25 -33.57
C VAL A 130 6.96 -4.28 -32.07
N THR A 131 7.36 -3.12 -31.55
CA THR A 131 7.40 -2.81 -30.13
C THR A 131 6.22 -1.90 -29.81
N THR A 132 5.37 -2.30 -28.87
CA THR A 132 4.21 -1.51 -28.43
C THR A 132 4.38 -1.13 -26.97
N LEU A 133 4.14 0.14 -26.65
CA LEU A 133 4.12 0.67 -25.29
C LEU A 133 2.66 0.84 -24.85
N TRP A 134 2.30 0.24 -23.74
CA TRP A 134 0.96 0.26 -23.16
C TRP A 134 0.96 1.11 -21.90
N ASP A 135 -0.03 1.99 -21.79
CA ASP A 135 -0.38 2.72 -20.57
C ASP A 135 -1.42 1.90 -19.81
N ILE A 136 -0.99 1.18 -18.77
CA ILE A 136 -1.85 0.19 -18.09
C ILE A 136 -2.98 0.86 -17.29
N ARG A 137 -2.93 2.18 -17.05
CA ARG A 137 -4.01 2.91 -16.38
C ARG A 137 -5.19 3.21 -17.31
N LYS A 138 -4.99 3.15 -18.62
CA LYS A 138 -6.00 3.48 -19.65
C LYS A 138 -6.55 2.25 -20.37
N THR A 139 -6.18 1.06 -19.91
CA THR A 139 -6.65 -0.20 -20.48
C THR A 139 -7.92 -0.64 -19.76
#